data_AF-A0A7Z9KS34-F1
#
_entry.id   AF-A0A7Z9KS34-F1
#
_cell.length_a   1.000
_cell.length_b   1.000
_cell.length_c   1.000
_cell.angle_alpha   90.00
_cell.angle_beta   90.00
_cell.angle_gamma   90.00
#
_symmetry.space_group_name_H-M   'P 1'
#
loop_
_entity.id
_entity.type
_entity.pdbx_description
1 polymer ?
#
loop_
_entity_poly.entity_id
_entity_poly.type
_entity_poly.pdbx_seq_one_letter_code
_entity_poly.pdbx_strand_id
1 'polypeptide(L)'
;MFLHVTVIKLTWTLMLQVFATAVVYKFLSFAKLGQPIELILLSTVITIFLFSSYLSGKTLTRIDFREFSFFRPSTQRFVLAKHVFCSLIPCFVFVTIFAIILLIAPRGVVSLSFMAVIKIHLIVLIYILVGASIGMLGWRIFGHETLATLFSLIVWGLLIGSFFSLVPIERYVENLTSYIPLFLHANPLIAVCHVLEYDIFRTPMLYELTPISSYLFTYPKWYLICGWQVLIGIFCLVTVYPRLNYRVT
;
A
#
# COMPACT_ATOMS: atom_id res chain seq x y z
N MET A 1 5.02 11.14 32.37
CA MET A 1 3.87 10.25 32.05
C MET A 1 3.47 10.29 30.57
N PHE A 2 3.26 11.47 29.95
CA PHE A 2 2.82 11.59 28.55
C PHE A 2 3.81 11.04 27.50
N LEU A 3 5.11 11.36 27.65
CA LEU A 3 6.18 10.84 26.77
C LEU A 3 6.20 9.30 26.76
N HIS A 4 6.04 8.68 27.93
CA HIS A 4 6.03 7.24 28.10
C HIS A 4 4.87 6.57 27.35
N VAL A 5 3.66 7.15 27.41
CA VAL A 5 2.48 6.62 26.69
C VAL A 5 2.63 6.72 25.18
N THR A 6 3.19 7.83 24.67
CA THR A 6 3.41 8.01 23.23
C THR A 6 4.46 7.04 22.70
N VAL A 7 5.57 6.86 23.43
CA VAL A 7 6.62 5.90 23.09
C VAL A 7 6.06 4.48 23.08
N ILE A 8 5.30 4.07 24.11
CA ILE A 8 4.68 2.73 24.16
C ILE A 8 3.77 2.50 22.95
N LYS A 9 2.90 3.47 22.62
CA LYS A 9 1.99 3.34 21.46
C LYS A 9 2.75 3.21 20.15
N LEU A 10 3.83 3.97 19.97
CA LEU A 10 4.69 3.88 18.79
C LEU A 10 5.37 2.52 18.72
N THR A 11 6.05 2.10 19.78
CA THR A 11 6.77 0.81 19.85
C THR A 11 5.83 -0.37 19.61
N TRP A 12 4.64 -0.36 20.22
CA TRP A 12 3.64 -1.41 20.00
C TRP A 12 3.18 -1.48 18.53
N THR A 13 2.92 -0.33 17.92
CA THR A 13 2.50 -0.26 16.51
C THR A 13 3.62 -0.73 15.57
N LEU A 14 4.89 -0.44 15.90
CA LEU A 14 6.04 -0.94 15.15
C LEU A 14 6.20 -2.47 15.30
N MET A 15 6.05 -3.01 16.51
CA MET A 15 6.09 -4.46 16.74
C MET A 15 4.99 -5.20 15.96
N LEU A 16 3.78 -4.64 15.92
CA LEU A 16 2.69 -5.19 15.13
C LEU A 16 2.97 -5.15 13.63
N GLN A 17 3.61 -4.10 13.11
CA GLN A 17 4.03 -4.04 11.71
C GLN A 17 5.09 -5.09 11.38
N VAL A 18 6.09 -5.28 12.25
CA VAL A 18 7.10 -6.34 12.10
C VAL A 18 6.43 -7.72 12.10
N PHE A 19 5.54 -7.98 13.05
CA PHE A 19 4.81 -9.24 13.14
C PHE A 19 3.96 -9.49 11.88
N ALA A 20 3.18 -8.51 11.44
CA ALA A 20 2.37 -8.63 10.22
C ALA A 20 3.25 -8.87 8.98
N THR A 21 4.39 -8.18 8.88
CA THR A 21 5.36 -8.39 7.78
C THR A 21 5.87 -9.82 7.79
N ALA A 22 6.22 -10.38 8.95
CA ALA A 22 6.66 -11.76 9.08
C ALA A 22 5.57 -12.77 8.68
N VAL A 23 4.31 -12.51 9.05
CA VAL A 23 3.17 -13.34 8.64
C VAL A 23 2.98 -13.32 7.13
N VAL A 24 2.97 -12.13 6.52
CA VAL A 24 2.84 -11.99 5.06
C VAL A 24 4.02 -12.65 4.35
N TYR A 25 5.25 -12.44 4.83
CA TYR A 25 6.44 -13.11 4.32
C TYR A 25 6.30 -14.64 4.32
N LYS A 26 5.78 -15.23 5.41
CA LYS A 26 5.55 -16.68 5.48
C LYS A 26 4.56 -17.16 4.44
N PHE A 27 3.46 -16.43 4.20
CA PHE A 27 2.51 -16.77 3.14
C PHE A 27 3.13 -16.69 1.74
N LEU A 28 3.87 -15.61 1.44
CA LEU A 28 4.53 -15.47 0.13
C LEU A 28 5.64 -16.52 -0.08
N SER A 29 6.35 -16.88 1.00
CA SER A 29 7.38 -17.93 0.99
C SER A 29 6.78 -19.32 0.78
N PHE A 30 5.65 -19.62 1.42
CA PHE A 30 4.91 -20.86 1.19
C PHE A 30 4.47 -20.99 -0.28
N ALA A 31 4.03 -19.87 -0.87
CA ALA A 31 3.67 -19.77 -2.29
C ALA A 31 4.87 -19.75 -3.25
N LYS A 32 6.12 -19.78 -2.73
CA LYS A 32 7.38 -19.73 -3.52
C LYS A 32 7.42 -18.57 -4.52
N LEU A 33 6.91 -17.41 -4.12
CA LEU A 33 6.80 -16.19 -4.95
C LEU A 33 8.10 -15.35 -4.98
N GLY A 34 9.27 -15.98 -4.99
CA GLY A 34 10.55 -15.28 -5.11
C GLY A 34 11.59 -15.63 -4.05
N GLN A 35 12.71 -14.92 -4.11
CA GLN A 35 13.84 -15.01 -3.18
C GLN A 35 13.55 -14.27 -1.86
N PRO A 36 14.25 -14.60 -0.76
CA PRO A 36 13.97 -14.01 0.55
C PRO A 36 13.90 -12.48 0.56
N ILE A 37 14.80 -11.80 -0.17
CA ILE A 37 14.83 -10.33 -0.19
C ILE A 37 13.61 -9.72 -0.89
N GLU A 38 13.18 -10.31 -2.01
CA GLU A 38 11.99 -9.90 -2.75
C GLU A 38 10.74 -10.08 -1.88
N LEU A 39 10.65 -11.22 -1.21
CA LEU A 39 9.54 -11.55 -0.30
C LEU A 39 9.46 -10.61 0.89
N ILE A 40 10.60 -10.21 1.48
CA ILE A 40 10.65 -9.23 2.58
C ILE A 40 10.15 -7.86 2.06
N LEU A 41 10.55 -7.44 0.87
CA LEU A 41 10.11 -6.15 0.32
C LEU A 41 8.63 -6.13 -0.04
N LEU A 42 8.13 -7.19 -0.68
CA LEU A 42 6.72 -7.34 -1.00
C LEU A 42 5.85 -7.44 0.26
N SER A 43 6.30 -8.16 1.30
CA SER A 43 5.58 -8.24 2.57
C SER A 43 5.54 -6.90 3.32
N THR A 44 6.61 -6.12 3.28
CA THR A 44 6.64 -4.74 3.81
C THR A 44 5.59 -3.87 3.11
N VAL A 45 5.50 -3.93 1.78
CA VAL A 45 4.51 -3.16 0.99
C VAL A 45 3.07 -3.55 1.38
N ILE A 46 2.77 -4.85 1.43
CA ILE A 46 1.43 -5.34 1.79
C ILE A 46 1.07 -4.94 3.22
N THR A 47 2.03 -5.00 4.15
CA THR A 47 1.82 -4.56 5.54
C THR A 47 1.47 -3.08 5.59
N ILE A 48 2.15 -2.24 4.80
CA ILE A 48 1.88 -0.81 4.73
C ILE A 48 0.48 -0.50 4.21
N PHE A 49 -0.04 -1.26 3.24
CA PHE A 49 -1.42 -1.11 2.77
C PHE A 49 -2.44 -1.24 3.91
N LEU A 50 -2.24 -2.22 4.81
CA LEU A 50 -3.12 -2.44 5.96
C LEU A 50 -2.99 -1.34 7.02
N PHE A 51 -1.77 -1.05 7.47
CA PHE A 51 -1.55 -0.16 8.61
C PHE A 51 -1.87 1.30 8.28
N SER A 52 -1.53 1.79 7.09
CA SER A 52 -1.87 3.16 6.68
C SER A 52 -3.39 3.40 6.65
N SER A 53 -4.14 2.40 6.20
CA SER A 53 -5.61 2.44 6.15
C SER A 53 -6.22 2.40 7.55
N TYR A 54 -5.72 1.52 8.43
CA TYR A 54 -6.19 1.42 9.80
C TYR A 54 -5.93 2.69 10.60
N LEU A 55 -4.70 3.23 10.54
CA LEU A 55 -4.29 4.41 11.32
C LEU A 55 -5.04 5.67 10.88
N SER A 56 -5.27 5.84 9.58
CA SER A 56 -6.07 6.95 9.05
C SER A 56 -7.54 6.84 9.45
N GLY A 57 -8.16 5.65 9.35
CA GLY A 57 -9.54 5.41 9.79
C GLY A 57 -9.72 5.63 11.31
N LYS A 58 -8.77 5.16 12.12
CA LYS A 58 -8.75 5.37 13.58
C LYS A 58 -8.56 6.82 13.99
N THR A 59 -7.97 7.64 13.13
CA THR A 59 -7.88 9.09 13.37
C THR A 59 -9.25 9.73 13.24
N LEU A 60 -10.04 9.31 12.26
CA LEU A 60 -11.38 9.85 12.01
C LEU A 60 -12.37 9.49 13.13
N THR A 61 -12.22 8.35 13.81
CA THR A 61 -13.06 8.03 14.98
C THR A 61 -12.80 8.91 16.19
N ARG A 62 -11.63 9.54 16.28
CA ARG A 62 -11.23 10.39 17.41
C ARG A 62 -11.53 11.87 17.22
N ILE A 63 -11.88 12.27 16.00
CA ILE A 63 -12.23 13.65 15.71
C ILE A 63 -13.70 13.84 16.11
N ASP A 64 -13.95 14.74 17.06
CA ASP A 64 -15.31 15.18 17.35
C ASP A 64 -15.79 16.08 16.20
N PHE A 65 -16.64 15.55 15.34
CA PHE A 65 -17.17 16.26 14.19
C PHE A 65 -18.00 17.50 14.57
N ARG A 66 -18.54 17.57 15.80
CA ARG A 66 -19.28 18.74 16.30
C ARG A 66 -18.37 19.91 16.64
N GLU A 67 -17.18 19.65 17.18
CA GLU A 67 -16.19 20.71 17.36
C GLU A 67 -15.55 21.08 16.02
N PHE A 68 -15.38 20.09 15.14
CA PHE A 68 -14.80 20.28 13.82
C PHE A 68 -15.64 21.20 12.93
N SER A 69 -16.97 21.17 13.06
CA SER A 69 -17.89 21.99 12.27
C SER A 69 -17.78 23.50 12.49
N PHE A 70 -17.22 23.94 13.62
CA PHE A 70 -17.06 25.37 13.90
C PHE A 70 -15.95 26.04 13.06
N PHE A 71 -15.02 25.24 12.52
CA PHE A 71 -13.93 25.77 11.70
C PHE A 71 -14.35 26.04 10.25
N ARG A 72 -13.71 27.03 9.62
CA ARG A 72 -13.86 27.24 8.17
C ARG A 72 -13.42 25.97 7.40
N PRO A 73 -14.03 25.67 6.23
CA PRO A 73 -13.72 24.44 5.48
C PRO A 73 -12.23 24.27 5.11
N SER A 74 -11.50 25.36 4.86
CA SER A 74 -10.06 25.31 4.61
C SER A 74 -9.26 24.88 5.85
N THR A 75 -9.62 25.40 7.02
CA THR A 75 -9.01 25.05 8.31
C THR A 75 -9.34 23.61 8.70
N GLN A 76 -10.58 23.15 8.49
CA GLN A 76 -10.98 21.75 8.69
C GLN A 76 -10.11 20.79 7.87
N ARG A 77 -9.91 21.09 6.58
CA ARG A 77 -9.06 20.26 5.70
C ARG A 77 -7.62 20.20 6.19
N PHE A 78 -7.05 21.34 6.60
CA PHE A 78 -5.69 21.40 7.13
C PHE A 78 -5.52 20.62 8.43
N VAL A 79 -6.44 20.80 9.39
CA VAL A 79 -6.41 20.11 10.68
C VAL A 79 -6.58 18.61 10.48
N LEU A 80 -7.49 18.18 9.59
CA LEU A 80 -7.67 16.77 9.25
C LEU A 80 -6.40 16.19 8.62
N ALA A 81 -5.84 16.86 7.62
CA ALA A 81 -4.60 16.44 6.97
C ALA A 81 -3.45 16.31 7.98
N LYS A 82 -3.34 17.27 8.92
CA LYS A 82 -2.36 17.23 10.01
C LYS A 82 -2.56 16.01 10.91
N HIS A 83 -3.79 15.75 11.37
CA HIS A 83 -4.07 14.60 12.23
C HIS A 83 -3.81 13.27 11.52
N VAL A 84 -4.25 13.13 10.28
CA VAL A 84 -3.99 11.94 9.47
C VAL A 84 -2.49 11.75 9.28
N PHE A 85 -1.75 12.79 8.89
CA PHE A 85 -0.30 12.72 8.72
C PHE A 85 0.42 12.32 10.02
N CYS A 86 0.04 12.90 11.16
CA CYS A 86 0.57 12.52 12.47
C CYS A 86 0.26 11.06 12.83
N SER A 87 -0.90 10.54 12.42
CA SER A 87 -1.26 9.13 12.67
C SER A 87 -0.42 8.15 11.88
N LEU A 88 0.18 8.58 10.76
CA LEU A 88 1.02 7.76 9.88
C LEU A 88 2.49 7.76 10.29
N ILE A 89 2.89 8.53 11.31
CA ILE A 89 4.26 8.54 11.86
C ILE A 89 4.80 7.12 12.10
N PRO A 90 4.05 6.16 12.70
CA PRO A 90 4.54 4.80 12.88
C PRO A 90 4.89 4.09 11.56
N CYS A 91 4.14 4.33 10.48
CA CYS A 91 4.44 3.76 9.16
C CYS A 91 5.70 4.41 8.56
N PHE A 92 5.83 5.73 8.65
CA PHE A 92 7.03 6.42 8.18
C PHE A 92 8.28 5.95 8.92
N VAL A 93 8.22 5.85 10.25
CA VAL A 93 9.33 5.36 11.07
C VAL A 93 9.67 3.91 10.72
N PHE A 94 8.67 3.03 10.58
CA PHE A 94 8.88 1.63 10.19
C PHE A 94 9.63 1.51 8.86
N VAL A 95 9.17 2.22 7.83
CA VAL A 95 9.75 2.16 6.48
C VAL A 95 11.12 2.80 6.41
N THR A 96 11.38 3.85 7.19
CA THR A 96 12.71 4.48 7.28
C THR A 96 13.70 3.56 8.00
N ILE A 97 13.32 2.97 9.14
CA ILE A 97 14.18 1.99 9.83
C ILE A 97 14.48 0.81 8.91
N PHE A 98 13.46 0.29 8.23
CA PHE A 98 13.62 -0.81 7.29
C PHE A 98 14.58 -0.47 6.13
N ALA A 99 14.46 0.73 5.54
CA ALA A 99 15.40 1.19 4.52
C ALA A 99 16.83 1.34 5.06
N ILE A 100 17.01 1.88 6.27
CA ILE A 100 18.33 1.99 6.92
C ILE A 100 18.95 0.60 7.12
N ILE A 101 18.18 -0.37 7.60
CA ILE A 101 18.65 -1.75 7.78
C ILE A 101 19.14 -2.33 6.45
N LEU A 102 18.39 -2.13 5.36
CA LEU A 102 18.80 -2.61 4.02
C LEU A 102 20.08 -1.95 3.50
N LEU A 103 20.31 -0.68 3.85
CA LEU A 103 21.52 0.05 3.45
C LEU A 103 22.77 -0.40 4.23
N ILE A 104 22.60 -0.81 5.49
CA ILE A 104 23.69 -1.23 6.37
C ILE A 104 23.97 -2.73 6.25
N ALA A 105 22.98 -3.52 5.82
CA ALA A 105 23.12 -4.96 5.67
C ALA A 105 24.32 -5.32 4.75
N PRO A 106 25.14 -6.32 5.13
CA PRO A 106 26.30 -6.71 4.32
C PRO A 106 25.87 -7.11 2.91
N ARG A 107 26.62 -6.67 1.89
CA ARG A 107 26.32 -6.98 0.48
C ARG A 107 26.31 -8.49 0.17
N GLY A 108 26.99 -9.30 0.98
CA GLY A 108 26.94 -10.77 0.89
C GLY A 108 25.61 -11.39 1.34
N VAL A 109 24.76 -10.62 2.03
CA VAL A 109 23.41 -11.02 2.49
C VAL A 109 22.33 -10.33 1.66
N VAL A 110 22.57 -9.10 1.21
CA VAL A 110 21.60 -8.28 0.47
C VAL A 110 22.26 -7.67 -0.77
N SER A 111 21.90 -8.15 -1.96
CA SER A 111 22.43 -7.69 -3.25
C SER A 111 21.65 -6.51 -3.84
N LEU A 112 21.23 -5.54 -3.01
CA LEU A 112 20.47 -4.37 -3.47
C LEU A 112 21.39 -3.17 -3.70
N SER A 113 21.20 -2.50 -4.84
CA SER A 113 21.87 -1.22 -5.09
C SER A 113 21.27 -0.11 -4.21
N PHE A 114 22.09 0.87 -3.82
CA PHE A 114 21.66 2.05 -3.07
C PHE A 114 20.45 2.74 -3.74
N MET A 115 20.49 2.89 -5.06
CA MET A 115 19.42 3.49 -5.84
C MET A 115 18.12 2.67 -5.82
N ALA A 116 18.21 1.34 -5.78
CA ALA A 116 17.04 0.48 -5.65
C ALA A 116 16.36 0.69 -4.28
N VAL A 117 17.14 0.78 -3.20
CA VAL A 117 16.61 1.03 -1.85
C VAL A 117 15.89 2.38 -1.79
N ILE A 118 16.47 3.45 -2.36
CA ILE A 118 15.82 4.77 -2.42
C ILE A 118 14.50 4.71 -3.20
N LYS A 119 14.50 4.07 -4.38
CA LYS A 119 13.30 3.97 -5.21
C LYS A 119 12.20 3.20 -4.48
N ILE A 120 12.52 2.07 -3.84
CA ILE A 120 11.55 1.30 -3.06
C ILE A 120 11.04 2.11 -1.87
N HIS A 121 11.93 2.81 -1.15
CA HIS A 121 11.53 3.68 -0.05
C HIS A 121 10.51 4.74 -0.53
N LEU A 122 10.78 5.41 -1.65
CA LEU A 122 9.85 6.39 -2.24
C LEU A 122 8.51 5.77 -2.65
N ILE A 123 8.53 4.58 -3.28
CA ILE A 123 7.31 3.84 -3.64
C ILE A 123 6.46 3.59 -2.39
N VAL A 124 7.08 3.10 -1.31
CA VAL A 124 6.37 2.78 -0.07
C VAL A 124 5.83 4.04 0.61
N LEU A 125 6.57 5.16 0.58
CA LEU A 125 6.08 6.45 1.09
C LEU A 125 4.81 6.91 0.35
N ILE A 126 4.77 6.77 -0.98
CA ILE A 126 3.58 7.07 -1.77
C ILE A 126 2.43 6.14 -1.35
N TYR A 127 2.70 4.85 -1.17
CA TYR A 127 1.68 3.87 -0.78
C TYR A 127 1.13 4.07 0.63
N ILE A 128 1.92 4.62 1.56
CA ILE A 128 1.41 5.07 2.87
C ILE A 128 0.29 6.11 2.68
N LEU A 129 0.51 7.11 1.82
CA LEU A 129 -0.46 8.18 1.59
C LEU A 129 -1.69 7.70 0.80
N VAL A 130 -1.49 6.85 -0.20
CA VAL A 130 -2.59 6.26 -0.98
C VAL A 130 -3.43 5.34 -0.10
N GLY A 131 -2.80 4.44 0.68
CA GLY A 131 -3.50 3.57 1.62
C GLY A 131 -4.28 4.36 2.69
N ALA A 132 -3.70 5.44 3.21
CA ALA A 132 -4.42 6.35 4.10
C ALA A 132 -5.66 6.96 3.44
N SER A 133 -5.55 7.38 2.17
CA SER A 133 -6.68 7.96 1.42
C SER A 133 -7.81 6.95 1.21
N ILE A 134 -7.47 5.70 0.89
CA ILE A 134 -8.43 4.58 0.77
C ILE A 134 -9.07 4.28 2.13
N GLY A 135 -8.28 4.25 3.21
CA GLY A 135 -8.77 4.06 4.58
C GLY A 135 -9.75 5.15 5.01
N MET A 136 -9.48 6.41 4.68
CA MET A 136 -10.41 7.52 4.94
C MET A 136 -11.73 7.36 4.17
N LEU A 137 -11.67 6.92 2.91
CA LEU A 137 -12.87 6.63 2.11
C LEU A 137 -13.65 5.46 2.71
N GLY A 138 -12.99 4.37 3.08
CA GLY A 138 -13.61 3.23 3.74
C GLY A 138 -14.29 3.62 5.04
N TRP A 139 -13.62 4.42 5.88
CA TRP A 139 -14.20 4.91 7.13
C TRP A 139 -15.44 5.76 6.88
N ARG A 140 -15.41 6.60 5.85
CA ARG A 140 -16.58 7.40 5.48
C ARG A 140 -17.78 6.52 5.06
N ILE A 141 -17.54 5.45 4.32
CA ILE A 141 -18.61 4.55 3.84
C ILE A 141 -19.20 3.76 5.01
N PHE A 142 -18.35 3.19 5.88
CA PHE A 142 -18.78 2.23 6.90
C PHE A 142 -18.88 2.79 8.32
N GLY A 143 -18.30 3.96 8.59
CA GLY A 143 -18.28 4.60 9.91
C GLY A 143 -17.40 3.93 10.96
N HIS A 144 -16.62 2.91 10.58
CA HIS A 144 -15.86 2.07 11.52
C HIS A 144 -14.46 1.76 10.98
N GLU A 145 -13.42 1.85 11.81
CA GLU A 145 -12.01 1.71 11.41
C GLU A 145 -11.65 0.30 10.94
N THR A 146 -12.17 -0.74 11.59
CA THR A 146 -11.96 -2.14 11.17
C THR A 146 -12.57 -2.40 9.79
N LEU A 147 -13.81 -1.95 9.55
CA LEU A 147 -14.47 -2.07 8.24
C LEU A 147 -13.76 -1.25 7.16
N ALA A 148 -13.26 -0.06 7.51
CA ALA A 148 -12.43 0.75 6.61
C ALA A 148 -11.14 0.02 6.18
N THR A 149 -10.53 -0.70 7.13
CA THR A 149 -9.33 -1.50 6.88
C THR A 149 -9.64 -2.69 5.98
N LEU A 150 -10.75 -3.39 6.24
CA LEU A 150 -11.23 -4.48 5.39
C LEU A 150 -11.55 -4.00 3.96
N PHE A 151 -12.22 -2.85 3.84
CA PHE A 151 -12.47 -2.22 2.55
C PHE A 151 -11.18 -1.96 1.79
N SER A 152 -10.17 -1.39 2.46
CA SER A 152 -8.87 -1.16 1.84
C SER A 152 -8.19 -2.46 1.39
N LEU A 153 -8.24 -3.52 2.22
CA LEU A 153 -7.73 -4.85 1.83
C LEU A 153 -8.42 -5.39 0.58
N ILE A 154 -9.73 -5.20 0.43
CA ILE A 154 -10.47 -5.61 -0.77
C ILE A 154 -9.99 -4.80 -1.98
N VAL A 155 -9.87 -3.47 -1.85
CA VAL A 155 -9.39 -2.61 -2.94
C VAL A 155 -7.98 -3.02 -3.39
N TRP A 156 -7.06 -3.18 -2.44
CA TRP A 156 -5.70 -3.64 -2.74
C TRP A 156 -5.68 -5.06 -3.31
N GLY A 157 -6.49 -5.96 -2.76
CA GLY A 157 -6.64 -7.33 -3.26
C GLY A 157 -7.13 -7.38 -4.69
N LEU A 158 -8.09 -6.52 -5.07
CA LEU A 158 -8.57 -6.40 -6.44
C LEU A 158 -7.50 -5.83 -7.38
N LEU A 159 -6.75 -4.81 -6.96
CA LEU A 159 -5.66 -4.25 -7.78
C LEU A 159 -4.53 -5.26 -7.98
N ILE A 160 -4.12 -5.93 -6.92
CA ILE A 160 -3.07 -6.95 -6.96
C ILE A 160 -3.54 -8.15 -7.77
N GLY A 161 -4.70 -8.73 -7.45
CA GLY A 161 -5.26 -9.92 -8.12
C GLY A 161 -5.86 -9.65 -9.50
N SER A 162 -5.87 -8.41 -9.97
CA SER A 162 -6.49 -8.03 -11.24
C SER A 162 -6.02 -8.87 -12.43
N PHE A 163 -4.75 -9.28 -12.45
CA PHE A 163 -4.16 -10.10 -13.50
C PHE A 163 -4.79 -11.50 -13.65
N PHE A 164 -5.42 -12.06 -12.61
CA PHE A 164 -6.16 -13.33 -12.73
C PHE A 164 -7.36 -13.22 -13.67
N SER A 165 -7.87 -12.00 -13.89
CA SER A 165 -8.94 -11.73 -14.85
C SER A 165 -8.51 -11.96 -16.30
N LEU A 166 -7.21 -12.08 -16.58
CA LEU A 166 -6.74 -12.42 -17.92
C LEU A 166 -7.12 -13.85 -18.34
N VAL A 167 -7.27 -14.78 -17.39
CA VAL A 167 -7.65 -16.18 -17.65
C VAL A 167 -9.02 -16.26 -18.36
N PRO A 168 -10.11 -15.65 -17.85
CA PRO A 168 -11.37 -15.65 -18.58
C PRO A 168 -11.31 -14.82 -19.87
N ILE A 169 -10.51 -13.75 -19.94
CA ILE A 169 -10.38 -12.90 -21.15
C ILE A 169 -9.74 -13.67 -22.30
N GLU A 170 -8.76 -14.53 -22.02
CA GLU A 170 -8.08 -15.38 -23.01
C GLU A 170 -9.05 -16.23 -23.83
N ARG A 171 -10.20 -16.60 -23.25
CA ARG A 171 -11.24 -17.39 -23.94
C ARG A 171 -11.97 -16.61 -25.04
N TYR A 172 -11.92 -15.29 -24.99
CA TYR A 172 -12.67 -14.40 -25.90
C TYR A 172 -11.77 -13.59 -26.82
N VAL A 173 -10.45 -13.63 -26.62
CA VAL A 173 -9.49 -12.82 -27.36
C VAL A 173 -8.33 -13.70 -27.79
N GLU A 174 -7.98 -13.65 -29.07
CA GLU A 174 -6.88 -14.46 -29.64
C GLU A 174 -5.50 -14.07 -29.10
N ASN A 175 -5.33 -12.83 -28.64
CA ASN A 175 -4.04 -12.32 -28.17
C ASN A 175 -4.19 -11.35 -26.98
N LEU A 176 -3.55 -11.69 -25.86
CA LEU A 176 -3.55 -10.88 -24.64
C LEU A 176 -2.50 -9.75 -24.59
N THR A 177 -1.58 -9.64 -25.56
CA THR A 177 -0.46 -8.68 -25.53
C THR A 177 -0.90 -7.24 -25.26
N SER A 178 -2.04 -6.81 -25.81
CA SER A 178 -2.56 -5.44 -25.59
C SER A 178 -3.21 -5.24 -24.21
N TYR A 179 -3.64 -6.33 -23.55
CA TYR A 179 -4.34 -6.29 -22.28
C TYR A 179 -3.38 -6.37 -21.09
N ILE A 180 -2.33 -7.19 -21.20
CA ILE A 180 -1.35 -7.41 -20.13
C ILE A 180 -0.83 -6.09 -19.53
N PRO A 181 -0.39 -5.08 -20.31
CA PRO A 181 0.10 -3.82 -19.75
C PRO A 181 -0.92 -3.12 -18.83
N LEU A 182 -2.22 -3.17 -19.14
CA LEU A 182 -3.26 -2.52 -18.32
C LEU A 182 -3.30 -3.11 -16.90
N PHE A 183 -3.24 -4.44 -16.80
CA PHE A 183 -3.22 -5.14 -15.50
C PHE A 183 -1.91 -4.90 -14.75
N LEU A 184 -0.78 -4.83 -15.46
CA LEU A 184 0.52 -4.49 -14.86
C LEU A 184 0.56 -3.06 -14.31
N HIS A 185 -0.06 -2.10 -15.01
CA HIS A 185 -0.16 -0.72 -14.55
C HIS A 185 -1.06 -0.55 -13.31
N ALA A 186 -2.10 -1.38 -13.19
CA ALA A 186 -3.02 -1.34 -12.06
C ALA A 186 -2.43 -1.94 -10.77
N ASN A 187 -1.57 -2.96 -10.91
CA ASN A 187 -1.04 -3.70 -9.77
C ASN A 187 0.12 -2.93 -9.07
N PRO A 188 -0.03 -2.54 -7.79
CA PRO A 188 0.99 -1.77 -7.08
C PRO A 188 2.27 -2.56 -6.77
N LEU A 189 2.23 -3.89 -6.71
CA LEU A 189 3.43 -4.70 -6.44
C LEU A 189 4.43 -4.63 -7.61
N ILE A 190 3.94 -4.39 -8.83
CA ILE A 190 4.73 -4.30 -10.06
C ILE A 190 5.75 -3.15 -9.99
N ALA A 191 5.48 -2.09 -9.22
CA ALA A 191 6.46 -1.01 -9.03
C ALA A 191 7.71 -1.50 -8.29
N VAL A 192 7.53 -2.37 -7.30
CA VAL A 192 8.63 -2.97 -6.54
C VAL A 192 9.32 -4.04 -7.37
N CYS A 193 8.56 -4.92 -8.03
CA CYS A 193 9.10 -5.92 -8.97
C CYS A 193 9.99 -5.28 -10.04
N HIS A 194 9.54 -4.17 -10.66
CA HIS A 194 10.33 -3.42 -11.64
C HIS A 194 11.65 -2.92 -11.06
N VAL A 195 11.68 -2.38 -9.83
CA VAL A 195 12.91 -1.86 -9.22
C VAL A 195 13.88 -2.99 -8.85
N LEU A 196 13.34 -4.16 -8.52
CA LEU A 196 14.10 -5.37 -8.19
C LEU A 196 14.57 -6.14 -9.42
N GLU A 197 14.13 -5.76 -10.62
CA GLU A 197 14.32 -6.56 -11.85
C GLU A 197 13.81 -8.01 -11.66
N TYR A 198 12.78 -8.15 -10.83
CA TYR A 198 12.22 -9.42 -10.40
C TYR A 198 10.94 -9.73 -11.18
N ASP A 199 10.92 -10.86 -11.88
CA ASP A 199 9.73 -11.32 -12.60
C ASP A 199 8.88 -12.28 -11.77
N ILE A 200 7.86 -11.72 -11.12
CA ILE A 200 6.96 -12.47 -10.24
C ILE A 200 6.12 -13.51 -10.99
N PHE A 201 5.77 -13.26 -12.26
CA PHE A 201 4.89 -14.13 -13.05
C PHE A 201 5.57 -15.41 -13.53
N ARG A 202 6.90 -15.47 -13.49
CA ARG A 202 7.68 -16.68 -13.83
C ARG A 202 8.01 -17.53 -12.61
N THR A 203 7.38 -17.28 -11.47
CA THR A 203 7.45 -18.17 -10.31
C THR A 203 6.50 -19.35 -10.46
N PRO A 204 6.80 -20.53 -9.87
CA PRO A 204 6.05 -21.75 -10.11
C PRO A 204 4.52 -21.60 -9.94
N MET A 205 4.09 -20.87 -8.91
CA MET A 205 2.67 -20.73 -8.61
C MET A 205 1.96 -19.79 -9.60
N LEU A 206 2.54 -18.64 -9.94
CA LEU A 206 1.90 -17.69 -10.88
C LEU A 206 2.06 -18.10 -12.34
N TYR A 207 3.09 -18.89 -12.65
CA TYR A 207 3.30 -19.45 -13.97
C TYR A 207 2.14 -20.33 -14.41
N GLU A 208 1.62 -21.15 -13.50
CA GLU A 208 0.49 -22.06 -13.77
C GLU A 208 -0.87 -21.34 -13.71
N LEU A 209 -0.99 -20.30 -12.88
CA LEU A 209 -2.27 -19.64 -12.63
C LEU A 209 -2.58 -18.46 -13.55
N THR A 210 -1.61 -17.98 -14.32
CA THR A 210 -1.77 -16.77 -15.15
C THR A 210 -1.21 -16.97 -16.54
N PRO A 211 -1.91 -16.50 -17.59
CA PRO A 211 -1.42 -16.64 -18.96
C PRO A 211 -0.25 -15.69 -19.27
N ILE A 212 0.03 -14.71 -18.40
CA ILE A 212 1.04 -13.66 -18.61
C ILE A 212 2.42 -14.25 -18.93
N SER A 213 2.79 -15.36 -18.27
CA SER A 213 4.10 -15.99 -18.41
C SER A 213 4.39 -16.50 -19.82
N SER A 214 3.34 -16.78 -20.61
CA SER A 214 3.42 -17.25 -22.00
C SER A 214 3.64 -16.12 -23.01
N TYR A 215 3.50 -14.86 -22.59
CA TYR A 215 3.64 -13.70 -23.47
C TYR A 215 4.94 -12.94 -23.20
N LEU A 216 5.41 -12.26 -24.23
CA LEU A 216 6.53 -11.34 -24.13
C LEU A 216 5.99 -9.98 -23.68
N PHE A 217 6.39 -9.52 -22.49
CA PHE A 217 5.97 -8.24 -21.93
C PHE A 217 7.14 -7.56 -21.22
N THR A 218 6.98 -6.25 -21.01
CA THR A 218 7.95 -5.44 -20.26
C THR A 218 7.24 -4.82 -19.07
N TYR A 219 7.88 -4.87 -17.90
CA TYR A 219 7.35 -4.21 -16.71
C TYR A 219 7.22 -2.70 -16.97
N PRO A 220 6.05 -2.09 -16.68
CA PRO A 220 5.92 -0.65 -16.77
C PRO A 220 6.83 0.03 -15.76
N LYS A 221 7.37 1.20 -16.14
CA LYS A 221 8.28 1.96 -15.28
C LYS A 221 7.61 2.25 -13.94
N TRP A 222 8.32 1.99 -12.84
CA TRP A 222 7.78 2.11 -11.47
C TRP A 222 7.04 3.44 -11.20
N TYR A 223 7.54 4.56 -11.72
CA TYR A 223 6.93 5.87 -11.51
C TYR A 223 5.57 6.04 -12.20
N LEU A 224 5.30 5.31 -13.30
CA LEU A 224 3.98 5.32 -13.96
C LEU A 224 2.95 4.62 -13.10
N ILE A 225 3.32 3.50 -12.48
CA ILE A 225 2.47 2.78 -11.53
C ILE A 225 2.20 3.67 -10.31
N CYS A 226 3.23 4.30 -9.74
CA CYS A 226 3.05 5.28 -8.68
C CYS A 226 2.14 6.44 -9.09
N GLY A 227 2.25 6.93 -10.32
CA GLY A 227 1.34 7.95 -10.87
C GLY A 227 -0.12 7.52 -10.83
N TRP A 228 -0.43 6.30 -11.28
CA TRP A 228 -1.77 5.73 -11.18
C TRP A 228 -2.26 5.59 -9.73
N GLN A 229 -1.40 5.11 -8.83
CA GLN A 229 -1.76 4.98 -7.41
C GLN A 229 -2.02 6.35 -6.76
N VAL A 230 -1.26 7.38 -7.11
CA VAL A 230 -1.51 8.75 -6.67
C VAL A 230 -2.86 9.26 -7.18
N LEU A 231 -3.22 8.99 -8.45
CA LEU A 231 -4.53 9.35 -8.99
C LEU A 231 -5.68 8.67 -8.23
N ILE A 232 -5.53 7.39 -7.88
CA ILE A 232 -6.50 6.67 -7.02
C ILE A 232 -6.61 7.34 -5.66
N GLY A 233 -5.49 7.70 -5.03
CA GLY A 233 -5.47 8.42 -3.75
C GLY A 233 -6.18 9.77 -3.83
N ILE A 234 -5.91 10.56 -4.87
CA ILE A 234 -6.57 11.84 -5.12
C ILE A 234 -8.07 11.63 -5.30
N PHE A 235 -8.49 10.64 -6.07
CA PHE A 235 -9.92 10.32 -6.25
C PHE A 235 -10.59 9.98 -4.90
N CYS A 236 -9.95 9.17 -4.07
CA CYS A 236 -10.45 8.86 -2.72
C CYS A 236 -10.60 10.14 -1.88
N LEU A 237 -9.60 11.03 -1.88
CA LEU A 237 -9.67 12.28 -1.13
C LEU A 237 -10.76 13.23 -1.66
N VAL A 238 -10.88 13.39 -2.98
CA VAL A 238 -11.91 14.22 -3.62
C VAL A 238 -13.31 13.70 -3.28
N THR A 239 -13.50 12.39 -3.17
CA THR A 239 -14.79 11.87 -2.71
C THR A 239 -15.01 12.19 -1.24
N VAL A 240 -14.00 12.07 -0.36
CA VAL A 240 -14.08 12.25 1.10
C VAL A 240 -14.33 13.71 1.54
N TYR A 241 -13.64 14.69 0.99
CA TYR A 241 -13.69 16.08 1.47
C TYR A 241 -15.05 16.80 1.33
N PRO A 242 -15.80 16.67 0.22
CA PRO A 242 -17.06 17.41 0.05
C PRO A 242 -18.17 17.00 1.00
N ARG A 243 -18.25 15.73 1.44
CA ARG A 243 -19.33 15.26 2.36
C ARG A 243 -18.97 15.22 3.83
N LEU A 244 -17.73 15.54 4.18
CA LEU A 244 -17.42 15.96 5.55
C LEU A 244 -18.18 17.26 5.90
N ASN A 245 -18.46 18.12 4.92
CA ASN A 245 -19.28 19.32 5.11
C ASN A 245 -20.79 19.05 5.29
N TYR A 246 -21.30 17.89 4.83
CA TYR A 246 -22.75 17.60 4.82
C TYR A 246 -23.26 16.78 6.01
N ARG A 247 -22.39 16.09 6.77
CA ARG A 247 -22.79 15.45 8.06
C ARG A 247 -22.94 16.45 9.22
N VAL A 248 -22.82 17.74 8.91
CA VAL A 248 -22.76 18.85 9.87
C VAL A 248 -24.05 19.69 9.86
N THR A 249 -24.95 19.44 8.90
CA THR A 249 -26.33 19.95 8.87
C THR A 249 -27.30 18.86 9.25
#